data_AF-A0A9W9I7V9-F1
#
_entry.id   AF-A0A9W9I7V9-F1
#
_cell.length_a   1.000
_cell.length_b   1.000
_cell.length_c   1.000
_cell.angle_alpha   90.00
_cell.angle_beta   90.00
_cell.angle_gamma   90.00
#
_symmetry.space_group_name_H-M   'P 1'
#
loop_
_entity.id
_entity.type
_entity.pdbx_description
1 polymer ?
#
loop_
_entity_poly.entity_id
_entity_poly.type
_entity_poly.pdbx_seq_one_letter_code
_entity_poly.pdbx_strand_id
1 'polypeptide(L)'
;MTSSQSPTSPSLLAPILLPLGPVRKLPALKAELEKVAIARGNVYIQKVALLVYWENENTGAKDNTQTMITILEQFGIKCTVYILTDASPGWSLSQKVRDMLIQCHDATLNTMFVFYYAGNSTMHDGKLFFSSGGKRVKWCFVSDSLFDEYEEVVQRVDTLAILDCCFAGEATRQRISKTTQILAACDSNNTARARKTISFTQRMYHAVQTLKGQPSITTADWYEEIERLKPRNAPRSVLRTLGGTMPINLVFQDTASSATFSSSRIPARVSPHLSAKDLLVRLTLHGEGREVTEAFKSLIKDLPTSMKAEIMDAYETDQSVFFILGMTWKAWALWTMVVDLDHIGVTLGPSLIHKGPAEVQQVGENLPFCGKGKG
;
A
#
# COMPACT_ATOMS: atom_id res chain seq x y z
N MET A 1 66.03 -13.69 -13.63
CA MET A 1 65.23 -12.45 -13.68
C MET A 1 63.79 -12.82 -13.35
N THR A 2 63.41 -12.71 -12.09
CA THR A 2 62.08 -13.06 -11.57
C THR A 2 61.50 -11.80 -10.94
N SER A 3 60.51 -11.19 -11.60
CA SER A 3 59.86 -9.97 -11.11
C SER A 3 58.80 -10.32 -10.08
N SER A 4 58.96 -9.77 -8.87
CA SER A 4 57.93 -9.81 -7.83
C SER A 4 56.85 -8.78 -8.15
N GLN A 5 55.62 -9.22 -8.34
CA GLN A 5 54.46 -8.32 -8.36
C GLN A 5 54.00 -8.06 -6.93
N SER A 6 53.89 -6.79 -6.58
CA SER A 6 53.33 -6.29 -5.32
C SER A 6 51.80 -6.44 -5.30
N PRO A 7 51.18 -6.74 -4.15
CA PRO A 7 49.73 -6.85 -4.04
C PRO A 7 49.08 -5.47 -4.09
N THR A 8 48.08 -5.33 -4.98
CA THR A 8 47.21 -4.16 -5.08
C THR A 8 46.26 -4.09 -3.89
N SER A 9 46.23 -2.92 -3.25
CA SER A 9 45.35 -2.58 -2.13
C SER A 9 43.86 -2.76 -2.48
N PRO A 10 43.02 -3.20 -1.53
CA PRO A 10 41.58 -3.32 -1.77
C PRO A 10 40.97 -1.92 -1.94
N SER A 11 40.30 -1.72 -3.07
CA SER A 11 39.52 -0.51 -3.35
C SER A 11 38.45 -0.34 -2.28
N LEU A 12 38.50 0.80 -1.57
CA LEU A 12 37.45 1.26 -0.68
C LEU A 12 36.12 1.26 -1.42
N LEU A 13 35.18 0.45 -0.93
CA LEU A 13 33.79 0.42 -1.40
C LEU A 13 33.22 1.84 -1.26
N ALA A 14 32.83 2.43 -2.39
CA ALA A 14 32.12 3.70 -2.40
C ALA A 14 30.85 3.58 -1.54
N PRO A 15 30.55 4.55 -0.65
CA PRO A 15 29.34 4.52 0.15
C PRO A 15 28.12 4.50 -0.77
N ILE A 16 27.23 3.53 -0.53
CA ILE A 16 25.94 3.43 -1.21
C ILE A 16 25.11 4.65 -0.77
N LEU A 17 25.16 5.71 -1.55
CA LEU A 17 24.26 6.86 -1.41
C LEU A 17 22.86 6.39 -1.79
N LEU A 18 22.05 6.05 -0.79
CA LEU A 18 20.60 5.91 -0.99
C LEU A 18 20.07 7.26 -1.49
N PRO A 19 19.26 7.30 -2.56
CA PRO A 19 18.66 8.55 -3.01
C PRO A 19 17.94 9.22 -1.83
N LEU A 20 18.22 10.50 -1.61
CA LEU A 20 17.52 11.33 -0.64
C LEU A 20 16.13 11.63 -1.22
N GLY A 21 15.08 11.14 -0.58
CA GLY A 21 13.71 11.54 -0.89
C GLY A 21 13.52 13.06 -0.73
N PRO A 22 12.48 13.64 -1.34
CA PRO A 22 12.25 15.09 -1.28
C PRO A 22 12.04 15.54 0.18
N VAL A 23 12.87 16.48 0.64
CA VAL A 23 12.77 17.05 1.99
C VAL A 23 11.49 17.88 2.10
N ARG A 24 10.64 17.58 3.10
CA ARG A 24 9.34 18.25 3.30
C ARG A 24 9.39 19.24 4.46
N LYS A 25 8.64 20.33 4.36
CA LYS A 25 8.37 21.23 5.50
C LYS A 25 7.23 20.67 6.34
N LEU A 26 7.39 20.67 7.66
CA LEU A 26 6.42 20.08 8.59
C LEU A 26 5.00 20.68 8.50
N PRO A 27 4.78 22.01 8.39
CA PRO A 27 3.42 22.56 8.27
C PRO A 27 2.66 22.06 7.05
N ALA A 28 3.35 21.89 5.91
CA ALA A 28 2.75 21.35 4.69
C ALA A 28 2.40 19.87 4.87
N LEU A 29 3.29 19.07 5.46
CA LEU A 29 3.02 17.66 5.77
C LEU A 29 1.82 17.51 6.71
N LYS A 30 1.74 18.33 7.76
CA LYS A 30 0.61 18.35 8.70
C LYS A 30 -0.72 18.54 7.97
N ALA A 31 -0.82 19.59 7.15
CA ALA A 31 -2.04 19.89 6.41
C ALA A 31 -2.46 18.74 5.47
N GLU A 32 -1.50 18.09 4.80
CA GLU A 32 -1.81 16.96 3.91
C GLU A 32 -2.21 15.68 4.66
N LEU A 33 -1.54 15.36 5.78
CA LEU A 33 -1.93 14.21 6.61
C LEU A 33 -3.30 14.42 7.26
N GLU A 34 -3.62 15.64 7.68
CA GLU A 34 -4.96 15.98 8.19
C GLU A 34 -6.03 15.78 7.11
N LYS A 35 -5.77 16.18 5.85
CA LYS A 35 -6.68 15.90 4.72
C LYS A 35 -6.95 14.41 4.55
N VAL A 36 -5.92 13.57 4.63
CA VAL A 36 -6.08 12.10 4.54
C VAL A 36 -6.83 11.56 5.77
N ALA A 37 -6.55 12.07 6.97
CA ALA A 37 -7.19 11.63 8.21
C ALA A 37 -8.69 11.87 8.24
N ILE A 38 -9.15 12.99 7.69
CA ILE A 38 -10.58 13.33 7.61
C ILE A 38 -11.25 12.79 6.35
N ALA A 39 -10.48 12.34 5.36
CA ALA A 39 -11.01 11.79 4.12
C ALA A 39 -11.80 10.51 4.40
N ARG A 40 -13.11 10.60 4.19
CA ARG A 40 -13.99 9.43 4.16
C ARG A 40 -14.03 9.00 2.69
N GLY A 41 -13.48 7.83 2.39
CA GLY A 41 -13.41 7.35 1.01
C GLY A 41 -14.74 7.46 0.26
N ASN A 42 -14.66 7.61 -1.06
CA ASN A 42 -15.83 7.90 -1.88
C ASN A 42 -16.89 6.79 -1.83
N VAL A 43 -18.16 7.18 -1.90
CA VAL A 43 -19.29 6.25 -2.08
C VAL A 43 -19.63 6.18 -3.55
N TYR A 44 -19.38 5.02 -4.16
CA TYR A 44 -19.58 4.81 -5.58
C TYR A 44 -20.98 4.28 -5.87
N ILE A 45 -21.69 4.98 -6.77
CA ILE A 45 -23.00 4.55 -7.26
C ILE A 45 -22.80 3.46 -8.33
N GLN A 46 -21.85 3.68 -9.24
CA GLN A 46 -21.48 2.72 -10.27
C GLN A 46 -20.10 2.16 -9.98
N LYS A 47 -19.99 0.83 -10.09
CA LYS A 47 -18.74 0.10 -9.88
C LYS A 47 -18.61 -0.94 -10.97
N VAL A 48 -17.57 -0.83 -11.78
CA VAL A 48 -17.31 -1.77 -12.87
C VAL A 48 -15.86 -2.24 -12.85
N ALA A 49 -15.61 -3.44 -13.36
CA ALA A 49 -14.29 -4.01 -13.46
C ALA A 49 -14.04 -4.61 -14.84
N LEU A 50 -12.82 -4.46 -15.35
CA LEU A 50 -12.28 -5.18 -16.49
C LEU A 50 -11.20 -6.15 -16.01
N LEU A 51 -11.43 -7.45 -16.19
CA LEU A 51 -10.53 -8.51 -15.77
C LEU A 51 -9.89 -9.14 -17.00
N VAL A 52 -8.57 -9.16 -17.03
CA VAL A 52 -7.78 -9.47 -18.24
C VAL A 52 -6.82 -10.63 -17.98
N TYR A 53 -6.78 -11.57 -18.91
CA TYR A 53 -5.79 -12.65 -18.96
C TYR A 53 -5.60 -13.16 -20.40
N TRP A 54 -4.56 -13.96 -20.63
CA TRP A 54 -4.30 -14.60 -21.92
C TRP A 54 -5.00 -15.97 -22.03
N GLU A 55 -5.63 -16.28 -23.17
CA GLU A 55 -6.43 -17.51 -23.36
C GLU A 55 -5.66 -18.80 -23.09
N ASN A 56 -4.45 -18.92 -23.63
CA ASN A 56 -3.66 -20.15 -23.64
C ASN A 56 -2.55 -20.16 -22.59
N GLU A 57 -2.75 -19.46 -21.48
CA GLU A 57 -1.73 -19.31 -20.45
C GLU A 57 -1.87 -20.34 -19.32
N ASN A 58 -0.84 -21.18 -19.15
CA ASN A 58 -0.78 -22.16 -18.05
C ASN A 58 -0.23 -21.54 -16.74
N THR A 59 -0.70 -20.35 -16.37
CA THR A 59 -0.39 -19.70 -15.09
C THR A 59 -1.47 -19.94 -14.04
N GLY A 60 -2.67 -20.35 -14.45
CA GLY A 60 -3.86 -20.36 -13.59
C GLY A 60 -4.57 -19.01 -13.58
N ALA A 61 -4.23 -18.13 -14.53
CA ALA A 61 -4.84 -16.80 -14.66
C ALA A 61 -6.36 -16.86 -14.79
N LYS A 62 -6.92 -17.87 -15.49
CA LYS A 62 -8.38 -18.08 -15.56
C LYS A 62 -9.00 -18.32 -14.18
N ASP A 63 -8.40 -19.17 -13.36
CA ASP A 63 -8.90 -19.49 -12.01
C ASP A 63 -8.73 -18.31 -11.05
N ASN A 64 -7.61 -17.58 -11.15
CA ASN A 64 -7.40 -16.34 -10.42
C ASN A 64 -8.45 -15.28 -10.86
N THR A 65 -8.73 -15.13 -12.15
CA THR A 65 -9.79 -14.26 -12.65
C THR A 65 -11.14 -14.63 -12.06
N GLN A 66 -11.51 -15.91 -12.02
CA GLN A 66 -12.76 -16.34 -11.41
C GLN A 66 -12.81 -16.02 -9.90
N THR A 67 -11.69 -16.23 -9.20
CA THR A 67 -11.57 -15.86 -7.78
C THR A 67 -11.74 -14.35 -7.59
N MET A 68 -11.14 -13.54 -8.46
CA MET A 68 -11.27 -12.09 -8.42
C MET A 68 -12.71 -11.64 -8.69
N ILE A 69 -13.45 -12.28 -9.59
CA ILE A 69 -14.89 -12.03 -9.77
C ILE A 69 -15.62 -12.22 -8.44
N THR A 70 -15.40 -13.36 -7.76
CA THR A 70 -16.01 -13.64 -6.45
C THR A 70 -15.62 -12.60 -5.37
N ILE A 71 -14.41 -12.07 -5.42
CA ILE A 71 -13.99 -10.97 -4.53
C ILE A 71 -14.78 -9.70 -4.85
N LEU A 72 -14.79 -9.27 -6.11
CA LEU A 72 -15.34 -8.00 -6.54
C LEU A 72 -16.88 -7.94 -6.46
N GLU A 73 -17.55 -9.08 -6.68
CA GLU A 73 -18.99 -9.22 -6.50
C GLU A 73 -19.45 -9.01 -5.06
N GLN A 74 -18.63 -9.37 -4.06
CA GLN A 74 -18.94 -9.08 -2.65
C GLN A 74 -19.05 -7.58 -2.37
N PHE A 75 -18.40 -6.75 -3.19
CA PHE A 75 -18.50 -5.29 -3.15
C PHE A 75 -19.48 -4.73 -4.18
N GLY A 76 -20.23 -5.58 -4.89
CA GLY A 76 -21.18 -5.18 -5.91
C GLY A 76 -20.57 -4.52 -7.13
N ILE A 77 -19.37 -4.96 -7.50
CA ILE A 77 -18.64 -4.47 -8.68
C ILE A 77 -19.01 -5.37 -9.87
N LYS A 78 -19.52 -4.78 -10.95
CA LYS A 78 -19.89 -5.52 -12.16
C LYS A 78 -18.65 -5.88 -12.97
N CYS A 79 -18.38 -7.17 -13.12
CA CYS A 79 -17.16 -7.66 -13.77
C CYS A 79 -17.38 -7.95 -15.26
N THR A 80 -16.46 -7.47 -16.10
CA THR A 80 -16.33 -7.84 -17.52
C THR A 80 -15.00 -8.56 -17.70
N VAL A 81 -15.04 -9.77 -18.26
CA VAL A 81 -13.82 -10.53 -18.58
C VAL A 81 -13.41 -10.26 -20.01
N TYR A 82 -12.12 -9.97 -20.23
CA TYR A 82 -11.54 -9.77 -21.55
C TYR A 82 -10.31 -10.66 -21.74
N ILE A 83 -10.41 -11.58 -22.70
CA ILE A 83 -9.39 -12.59 -22.96
C ILE A 83 -8.52 -12.11 -24.11
N LEU A 84 -7.22 -12.01 -23.89
CA LEU A 84 -6.25 -11.60 -24.90
C LEU A 84 -5.98 -12.77 -25.86
N THR A 85 -6.48 -12.64 -27.10
CA THR A 85 -6.35 -13.64 -28.17
C THR A 85 -5.84 -13.07 -29.48
N ASP A 86 -6.11 -11.79 -29.74
CA ASP A 86 -5.94 -11.20 -31.06
C ASP A 86 -4.47 -10.97 -31.48
N ALA A 87 -4.29 -10.47 -32.71
CA ALA A 87 -2.99 -10.19 -33.32
C ALA A 87 -2.35 -8.89 -32.82
N SER A 88 -3.17 -7.94 -32.33
CA SER A 88 -2.76 -6.60 -31.88
C SER A 88 -3.27 -6.32 -30.46
N PRO A 89 -2.93 -7.16 -29.46
CA PRO A 89 -3.65 -7.21 -28.18
C PRO A 89 -3.49 -5.94 -27.36
N GLY A 90 -2.43 -5.16 -27.58
CA GLY A 90 -2.24 -3.87 -26.94
C GLY A 90 -3.23 -2.82 -27.42
N TRP A 91 -3.51 -2.78 -28.74
CA TRP A 91 -4.46 -1.82 -29.31
C TRP A 91 -5.89 -2.14 -28.85
N SER A 92 -6.31 -3.39 -29.02
CA SER A 92 -7.66 -3.82 -28.65
C SER A 92 -7.91 -3.68 -27.15
N LEU A 93 -6.91 -3.99 -26.30
CA LEU A 93 -7.02 -3.81 -24.85
C LEU A 93 -7.13 -2.33 -24.47
N SER A 94 -6.28 -1.47 -25.05
CA SER A 94 -6.34 -0.02 -24.81
C SER A 94 -7.70 0.56 -25.21
N GLN A 95 -8.21 0.18 -26.38
CA GLN A 95 -9.53 0.57 -26.85
C GLN A 95 -10.63 0.09 -25.90
N LYS A 96 -10.57 -1.18 -25.45
CA LYS A 96 -11.56 -1.74 -24.52
C LYS A 96 -11.57 -1.02 -23.17
N VAL A 97 -10.40 -0.67 -22.63
CA VAL A 97 -10.26 0.13 -21.40
C VAL A 97 -10.89 1.50 -21.61
N ARG A 98 -10.52 2.20 -22.69
CA ARG A 98 -11.04 3.52 -23.03
C ARG A 98 -12.56 3.52 -23.18
N ASP A 99 -13.12 2.58 -23.92
CA ASP A 99 -14.57 2.48 -24.15
C ASP A 99 -15.34 2.32 -22.82
N MET A 100 -14.82 1.51 -21.90
CA MET A 100 -15.44 1.33 -20.58
C MET A 100 -15.31 2.57 -19.69
N LEU A 101 -14.18 3.27 -19.76
CA LEU A 101 -13.99 4.53 -19.02
C LEU A 101 -14.92 5.63 -19.54
N ILE A 102 -15.09 5.75 -20.87
CA ILE A 102 -16.05 6.69 -21.47
C ILE A 102 -17.47 6.39 -20.97
N GLN A 103 -17.87 5.12 -20.94
CA GLN A 103 -19.18 4.73 -20.37
C GLN A 103 -19.33 5.11 -18.90
N CYS A 104 -18.26 5.02 -18.10
CA CYS A 104 -18.26 5.46 -16.71
C CYS A 104 -18.38 6.98 -16.59
N HIS A 105 -17.69 7.71 -17.45
CA HIS A 105 -17.73 9.17 -17.49
C HIS A 105 -19.12 9.69 -17.89
N ASP A 106 -19.70 9.12 -18.95
CA ASP A 106 -20.98 9.54 -19.52
C ASP A 106 -22.17 9.23 -18.61
N ALA A 107 -22.02 8.26 -17.70
CA ALA A 107 -23.03 7.99 -16.69
C ALA A 107 -23.26 9.18 -15.74
N THR A 108 -22.31 10.12 -15.61
CA THR A 108 -22.35 11.25 -14.66
C THR A 108 -22.52 10.85 -13.19
N LEU A 109 -22.35 9.56 -12.87
CA LEU A 109 -22.40 8.99 -11.54
C LEU A 109 -21.02 8.99 -10.90
N ASN A 110 -20.96 9.04 -9.56
CA ASN A 110 -19.71 8.77 -8.86
C ASN A 110 -19.31 7.32 -9.10
N THR A 111 -18.26 7.12 -9.90
CA THR A 111 -17.94 5.82 -10.50
C THR A 111 -16.55 5.37 -10.09
N MET A 112 -16.43 4.07 -9.79
CA MET A 112 -15.16 3.39 -9.62
C MET A 112 -14.93 2.40 -10.78
N PHE A 113 -13.75 2.47 -11.37
CA PHE A 113 -13.29 1.52 -12.38
C PHE A 113 -12.16 0.65 -11.80
N VAL A 114 -12.29 -0.67 -11.92
CA VAL A 114 -11.25 -1.61 -11.50
C VAL A 114 -10.63 -2.25 -12.73
N PHE A 115 -9.32 -2.12 -12.89
CA PHE A 115 -8.56 -2.91 -13.86
C PHE A 115 -7.90 -4.07 -13.13
N TYR A 116 -8.05 -5.29 -13.62
CA TYR A 116 -7.36 -6.45 -13.06
C TYR A 116 -6.65 -7.23 -14.16
N TYR A 117 -5.38 -7.56 -13.93
CA TYR A 117 -4.61 -8.45 -14.79
C TYR A 117 -4.07 -9.63 -14.00
N ALA A 118 -4.26 -10.84 -14.55
CA ALA A 118 -3.65 -12.07 -14.07
C ALA A 118 -2.82 -12.72 -15.17
N GLY A 119 -1.57 -13.05 -14.87
CA GLY A 119 -0.71 -13.76 -15.82
C GLY A 119 0.77 -13.47 -15.61
N ASN A 120 1.56 -13.86 -16.61
CA ASN A 120 2.97 -13.57 -16.65
C ASN A 120 3.22 -12.14 -17.11
N SER A 121 4.28 -11.58 -16.60
CA SER A 121 4.81 -10.31 -17.06
C SER A 121 6.32 -10.38 -17.18
N THR A 122 6.86 -9.51 -18.01
CA THR A 122 8.29 -9.39 -18.24
C THR A 122 8.69 -7.92 -18.23
N MET A 123 9.88 -7.64 -17.73
CA MET A 123 10.52 -6.34 -17.89
C MET A 123 11.34 -6.33 -19.18
N HIS A 124 11.18 -5.29 -19.99
CA HIS A 124 12.00 -5.04 -21.17
C HIS A 124 12.28 -3.55 -21.27
N ASP A 125 13.55 -3.15 -21.33
CA ASP A 125 14.01 -1.75 -21.31
C ASP A 125 13.41 -0.91 -20.17
N GLY A 126 13.36 -1.49 -18.96
CA GLY A 126 12.77 -0.82 -17.79
C GLY A 126 11.26 -0.62 -17.86
N LYS A 127 10.56 -1.26 -18.80
CA LYS A 127 9.10 -1.17 -18.95
C LYS A 127 8.43 -2.51 -18.68
N LEU A 128 7.27 -2.46 -18.02
CA LEU A 128 6.43 -3.62 -17.74
C LEU A 128 5.64 -4.05 -18.98
N PHE A 129 5.64 -5.35 -19.27
CA PHE A 129 4.82 -5.97 -20.30
C PHE A 129 4.03 -7.13 -19.72
N PHE A 130 2.75 -7.22 -20.06
CA PHE A 130 1.95 -8.43 -19.94
C PHE A 130 2.33 -9.40 -21.05
N SER A 131 2.56 -10.67 -20.74
CA SER A 131 3.22 -11.59 -21.67
C SER A 131 2.61 -12.98 -21.66
N SER A 132 2.52 -13.61 -22.83
CA SER A 132 2.18 -15.04 -22.96
C SER A 132 2.67 -15.57 -24.30
N GLY A 133 3.33 -16.74 -24.31
CA GLY A 133 3.70 -17.44 -25.54
C GLY A 133 4.45 -16.59 -26.58
N GLY A 134 5.35 -15.69 -26.14
CA GLY A 134 6.09 -14.79 -27.02
C GLY A 134 5.36 -13.49 -27.41
N LYS A 135 4.05 -13.40 -27.19
CA LYS A 135 3.28 -12.15 -27.32
C LYS A 135 3.50 -11.25 -26.10
N ARG A 136 3.45 -9.93 -26.31
CA ARG A 136 3.60 -8.94 -25.23
C ARG A 136 2.67 -7.75 -25.45
N VAL A 137 2.14 -7.21 -24.35
CA VAL A 137 1.39 -5.95 -24.30
C VAL A 137 2.08 -5.04 -23.30
N LYS A 138 2.50 -3.84 -23.73
CA LYS A 138 3.10 -2.85 -22.82
C LYS A 138 2.05 -2.38 -21.82
N TRP A 139 2.44 -2.24 -20.55
CA TRP A 139 1.57 -1.68 -19.51
C TRP A 139 1.07 -0.28 -19.88
N CYS A 140 1.87 0.52 -20.58
CA CYS A 140 1.49 1.87 -21.03
C CYS A 140 0.19 1.90 -21.85
N PHE A 141 -0.11 0.86 -22.65
CA PHE A 141 -1.37 0.79 -23.38
C PHE A 141 -2.62 0.79 -22.49
N VAL A 142 -2.46 0.39 -21.22
CA VAL A 142 -3.51 0.42 -20.22
C VAL A 142 -3.34 1.62 -19.30
N SER A 143 -2.14 1.81 -18.75
CA SER A 143 -1.90 2.86 -17.76
C SER A 143 -2.14 4.26 -18.32
N ASP A 144 -1.80 4.51 -19.58
CA ASP A 144 -2.04 5.83 -20.18
C ASP A 144 -3.54 6.10 -20.22
N SER A 145 -4.38 5.13 -20.61
CA SER A 145 -5.84 5.32 -20.58
C SER A 145 -6.42 5.43 -19.16
N LEU A 146 -5.81 4.79 -18.17
CA LEU A 146 -6.30 4.83 -16.79
C LEU A 146 -5.87 6.08 -16.04
N PHE A 147 -4.71 6.66 -16.39
CA PHE A 147 -3.97 7.58 -15.53
C PHE A 147 -3.52 8.87 -16.25
N ASP A 148 -3.77 9.01 -17.55
CA ASP A 148 -3.43 10.25 -18.26
C ASP A 148 -4.26 11.43 -17.71
N GLU A 149 -3.55 12.35 -17.05
CA GLU A 149 -4.14 13.55 -16.44
C GLU A 149 -4.76 14.50 -17.45
N TYR A 150 -4.40 14.39 -18.73
CA TYR A 150 -4.93 15.23 -19.81
C TYR A 150 -6.25 14.70 -20.37
N GLU A 151 -6.64 13.46 -20.07
CA GLU A 151 -7.95 12.90 -20.46
C GLU A 151 -9.02 13.30 -19.42
N GLU A 152 -9.98 14.15 -19.82
CA GLU A 152 -11.09 14.59 -18.95
C GLU A 152 -11.85 13.42 -18.31
N VAL A 153 -11.92 12.29 -19.02
CA VAL A 153 -12.54 11.04 -18.58
C VAL A 153 -11.90 10.52 -17.28
N VAL A 154 -10.57 10.56 -17.19
CA VAL A 154 -9.79 10.06 -16.04
C VAL A 154 -10.00 10.94 -14.81
N GLN A 155 -10.26 12.23 -15.01
CA GLN A 155 -10.47 13.19 -13.91
C GLN A 155 -11.82 13.01 -13.18
N ARG A 156 -12.70 12.12 -13.64
CA ARG A 156 -14.02 11.88 -13.01
C ARG A 156 -14.17 10.52 -12.34
N VAL A 157 -13.30 9.56 -12.66
CA VAL A 157 -13.44 8.16 -12.28
C VAL A 157 -12.32 7.77 -11.32
N ASP A 158 -12.66 7.29 -10.13
CA ASP A 158 -11.65 6.70 -9.25
C ASP A 158 -11.24 5.33 -9.81
N THR A 159 -9.94 5.06 -9.82
CA THR A 159 -9.40 3.87 -10.49
C THR A 159 -8.56 3.02 -9.54
N LEU A 160 -8.84 1.72 -9.52
CA LEU A 160 -8.04 0.72 -8.83
C LEU A 160 -7.47 -0.27 -9.86
N ALA A 161 -6.16 -0.29 -10.05
CA ALA A 161 -5.49 -1.34 -10.82
C ALA A 161 -4.98 -2.44 -9.88
N ILE A 162 -5.30 -3.69 -10.16
CA ILE A 162 -4.83 -4.87 -9.44
C ILE A 162 -4.01 -5.73 -10.38
N LEU A 163 -2.74 -5.94 -10.06
CA LEU A 163 -1.78 -6.63 -10.94
C LEU A 163 -1.26 -7.91 -10.26
N ASP A 164 -1.82 -9.06 -10.64
CA ASP A 164 -1.34 -10.39 -10.25
C ASP A 164 -0.33 -10.92 -11.27
N CYS A 165 0.84 -10.28 -11.29
CA CYS A 165 1.96 -10.64 -12.15
C CYS A 165 3.32 -10.23 -11.51
N CYS A 166 4.43 -10.61 -12.16
CA CYS A 166 5.78 -10.20 -11.73
C CYS A 166 6.01 -8.69 -11.98
N PHE A 167 6.95 -8.07 -11.26
CA PHE A 167 7.40 -6.69 -11.54
C PHE A 167 6.31 -5.61 -11.50
N ALA A 168 5.16 -5.92 -10.91
CA ALA A 168 3.98 -5.05 -10.93
C ALA A 168 4.19 -3.72 -10.17
N GLY A 169 5.21 -3.65 -9.31
CA GLY A 169 5.62 -2.43 -8.61
C GLY A 169 6.29 -1.34 -9.46
N GLU A 170 6.65 -1.61 -10.73
CA GLU A 170 7.21 -0.61 -11.67
C GLU A 170 6.15 0.37 -12.23
N ALA A 171 4.86 0.20 -11.91
CA ALA A 171 3.87 1.19 -12.29
C ALA A 171 4.15 2.53 -11.57
N THR A 172 4.58 3.54 -12.34
CA THR A 172 5.12 4.82 -11.85
C THR A 172 4.04 5.79 -11.37
N ARG A 173 4.41 6.68 -10.43
CA ARG A 173 3.58 7.79 -9.91
C ARG A 173 3.27 8.82 -11.02
N GLN A 174 2.00 9.15 -11.20
CA GLN A 174 1.51 10.30 -11.96
C GLN A 174 0.53 11.06 -11.08
N ARG A 175 0.69 12.39 -10.95
CA ARG A 175 -0.10 13.21 -10.02
C ARG A 175 -1.47 13.53 -10.61
N ILE A 176 -2.46 12.68 -10.36
CA ILE A 176 -3.83 12.87 -10.84
C ILE A 176 -4.70 13.39 -9.70
N SER A 177 -5.73 14.19 -10.03
CA SER A 177 -6.66 14.78 -9.06
C SER A 177 -7.61 13.77 -8.42
N LYS A 178 -7.98 12.71 -9.14
CA LYS A 178 -8.81 11.60 -8.65
C LYS A 178 -7.99 10.52 -7.96
N THR A 179 -8.70 9.70 -7.18
CA THR A 179 -8.06 8.63 -6.45
C THR A 179 -7.70 7.52 -7.42
N THR A 180 -6.40 7.31 -7.53
CA THR A 180 -5.83 6.30 -8.42
C THR A 180 -4.87 5.46 -7.63
N GLN A 181 -5.17 4.17 -7.51
CA GLN A 181 -4.38 3.24 -6.71
C GLN A 181 -4.00 2.00 -7.50
N ILE A 182 -2.82 1.47 -7.19
CA ILE A 182 -2.31 0.22 -7.74
C ILE A 182 -2.01 -0.73 -6.59
N LEU A 183 -2.58 -1.92 -6.68
CA LEU A 183 -2.32 -3.02 -5.77
C LEU A 183 -1.67 -4.18 -6.56
N ALA A 184 -0.41 -4.46 -6.26
CA ALA A 184 0.46 -5.32 -7.06
C ALA A 184 0.96 -6.53 -6.25
N ALA A 185 1.09 -7.69 -6.90
CA ALA A 185 1.52 -8.94 -6.28
C ALA A 185 2.95 -8.90 -5.72
N CYS A 186 3.83 -8.14 -6.36
CA CYS A 186 5.23 -7.96 -5.97
C CYS A 186 5.76 -6.59 -6.42
N ASP A 187 6.84 -6.15 -5.77
CA ASP A 187 7.58 -4.96 -6.19
C ASP A 187 8.30 -5.17 -7.54
N SER A 188 9.00 -4.14 -7.98
CA SER A 188 9.71 -4.12 -9.25
C SER A 188 10.98 -4.96 -9.33
N ASN A 189 11.50 -5.42 -8.20
CA ASN A 189 12.74 -6.18 -8.12
C ASN A 189 12.49 -7.66 -7.83
N ASN A 190 11.23 -8.03 -7.56
CA ASN A 190 10.84 -9.37 -7.20
C ASN A 190 10.02 -10.05 -8.31
N THR A 191 10.24 -11.35 -8.45
CA THR A 191 9.38 -12.21 -9.26
C THR A 191 8.28 -12.79 -8.38
N ALA A 192 7.03 -12.71 -8.85
CA ALA A 192 5.94 -13.48 -8.29
C ALA A 192 6.25 -14.97 -8.54
N ARG A 193 6.80 -15.65 -7.53
CA ARG A 193 7.30 -17.03 -7.68
C ARG A 193 6.21 -17.98 -8.20
N ALA A 194 6.63 -18.91 -9.04
CA ALA A 194 5.77 -19.98 -9.56
C ALA A 194 5.21 -20.89 -8.44
N ARG A 195 3.87 -20.96 -8.36
CA ARG A 195 2.95 -22.03 -7.88
C ARG A 195 3.27 -22.88 -6.63
N LYS A 196 4.38 -22.70 -5.91
CA LYS A 196 4.68 -23.41 -4.64
C LYS A 196 4.04 -22.75 -3.43
N THR A 197 3.42 -21.58 -3.62
CA THR A 197 2.74 -20.80 -2.58
C THR A 197 1.39 -20.34 -3.12
N ILE A 198 0.50 -19.99 -2.19
CA ILE A 198 -0.79 -19.33 -2.47
C ILE A 198 -0.60 -18.13 -3.42
N SER A 199 -1.47 -17.97 -4.42
CA SER A 199 -1.40 -16.86 -5.38
C SER A 199 -1.70 -15.52 -4.71
N PHE A 200 -1.32 -14.41 -5.34
CA PHE A 200 -1.67 -13.09 -4.81
C PHE A 200 -3.19 -12.91 -4.73
N THR A 201 -3.90 -13.29 -5.78
CA THR A 201 -5.37 -13.27 -5.79
C THR A 201 -6.00 -14.11 -4.67
N GLN A 202 -5.44 -15.29 -4.37
CA GLN A 202 -5.91 -16.09 -3.24
C GLN A 202 -5.62 -15.42 -1.89
N ARG A 203 -4.48 -14.74 -1.71
CA ARG A 203 -4.23 -13.92 -0.50
C ARG A 203 -5.25 -12.80 -0.36
N MET A 204 -5.56 -12.12 -1.47
CA MET A 204 -6.59 -11.08 -1.51
C MET A 204 -7.96 -11.64 -1.11
N TYR A 205 -8.31 -12.82 -1.61
CA TYR A 205 -9.54 -13.51 -1.24
C TYR A 205 -9.62 -13.78 0.27
N HIS A 206 -8.58 -14.37 0.86
CA HIS A 206 -8.56 -14.64 2.31
C HIS A 206 -8.61 -13.38 3.16
N ALA A 207 -7.96 -12.31 2.71
CA ALA A 207 -8.05 -11.01 3.39
C ALA A 207 -9.50 -10.48 3.39
N VAL A 208 -10.19 -10.52 2.25
CA VAL A 208 -11.62 -10.15 2.18
C VAL A 208 -12.48 -11.05 3.06
N GLN A 209 -12.22 -12.36 3.09
CA GLN A 209 -12.98 -13.26 3.97
C GLN A 209 -12.77 -12.95 5.46
N THR A 210 -11.57 -12.50 5.85
CA THR A 210 -11.28 -12.12 7.25
C THR A 210 -11.93 -10.79 7.62
N LEU A 211 -12.00 -9.86 6.66
CA LEU A 211 -12.65 -8.56 6.84
C LEU A 211 -14.18 -8.63 6.66
N LYS A 212 -14.71 -9.77 6.20
CA LYS A 212 -16.14 -9.99 6.01
C LYS A 212 -16.87 -9.87 7.36
N GLY A 213 -17.82 -8.95 7.42
CA GLY A 213 -18.53 -8.57 8.65
C GLY A 213 -18.34 -7.10 9.03
N GLN A 214 -17.34 -6.43 8.45
CA GLN A 214 -17.30 -4.97 8.43
C GLN A 214 -18.29 -4.42 7.39
N PRO A 215 -18.90 -3.25 7.60
CA PRO A 215 -19.81 -2.65 6.62
C PRO A 215 -19.09 -2.22 5.34
N SER A 216 -17.85 -1.75 5.47
CA SER A 216 -16.98 -1.39 4.37
C SER A 216 -15.52 -1.51 4.78
N ILE A 217 -14.63 -1.60 3.80
CA ILE A 217 -13.18 -1.60 3.97
C ILE A 217 -12.54 -0.64 2.98
N THR A 218 -11.39 -0.06 3.32
CA THR A 218 -10.57 0.66 2.36
C THR A 218 -9.56 -0.25 1.67
N THR A 219 -8.97 0.20 0.57
CA THR A 219 -7.79 -0.46 -0.03
C THR A 219 -6.61 -0.56 0.95
N ALA A 220 -6.46 0.39 1.88
CA ALA A 220 -5.45 0.33 2.93
C ALA A 220 -5.74 -0.77 3.97
N ASP A 221 -7.01 -0.96 4.35
CA ASP A 221 -7.44 -2.09 5.20
C ASP A 221 -7.16 -3.42 4.52
N TRP A 222 -7.52 -3.51 3.23
CA TRP A 222 -7.30 -4.72 2.45
C TRP A 222 -5.81 -5.05 2.32
N TYR A 223 -4.98 -4.04 2.05
CA TYR A 223 -3.54 -4.19 1.94
C TYR A 223 -2.88 -4.65 3.25
N GLU A 224 -3.26 -4.04 4.37
CA GLU A 224 -2.79 -4.46 5.70
C GLU A 224 -3.09 -5.93 5.97
N GLU A 225 -4.32 -6.35 5.67
CA GLU A 225 -4.74 -7.72 5.90
C GLU A 225 -4.05 -8.72 4.95
N ILE A 226 -3.80 -8.34 3.70
CA ILE A 226 -3.00 -9.13 2.75
C ILE A 226 -1.58 -9.37 3.29
N GLU A 227 -0.92 -8.32 3.80
CA GLU A 227 0.43 -8.44 4.36
C GLU A 227 0.44 -9.20 5.69
N ARG A 228 -0.60 -9.03 6.52
CA ARG A 228 -0.76 -9.77 7.78
C ARG A 228 -0.91 -11.27 7.56
N LEU A 229 -1.67 -11.67 6.54
CA LEU A 229 -1.89 -13.07 6.16
C LEU A 229 -0.79 -13.64 5.25
N LYS A 230 0.21 -12.84 4.90
CA LYS A 230 1.25 -13.23 3.95
C LYS A 230 2.06 -14.43 4.44
N PRO A 231 2.13 -15.54 3.69
CA PRO A 231 3.05 -16.62 4.01
C PRO A 231 4.51 -16.17 3.97
N ARG A 232 5.37 -16.83 4.76
CA ARG A 232 6.80 -16.49 4.86
C ARG A 232 7.50 -16.42 3.50
N ASN A 233 7.16 -17.33 2.59
CA ASN A 233 7.80 -17.45 1.27
C ASN A 233 7.10 -16.67 0.15
N ALA A 234 5.98 -16.00 0.44
CA ALA A 234 5.28 -15.19 -0.55
C ALA A 234 5.93 -13.80 -0.67
N PRO A 235 6.03 -13.24 -1.89
CA PRO A 235 6.54 -11.89 -2.11
C PRO A 235 5.64 -10.85 -1.42
N ARG A 236 6.23 -9.72 -1.01
CA ARG A 236 5.47 -8.59 -0.48
C ARG A 236 4.66 -7.96 -1.59
N SER A 237 3.39 -7.73 -1.30
CA SER A 237 2.53 -6.95 -2.16
C SER A 237 2.84 -5.46 -2.03
N VAL A 238 2.42 -4.69 -3.01
CA VAL A 238 2.67 -3.26 -3.09
C VAL A 238 1.34 -2.56 -3.27
N LEU A 239 1.00 -1.65 -2.36
CA LEU A 239 -0.04 -0.66 -2.57
C LEU A 239 0.62 0.69 -2.87
N ARG A 240 0.26 1.30 -4.00
CA ARG A 240 0.71 2.63 -4.39
C ARG A 240 -0.48 3.50 -4.70
N THR A 241 -0.45 4.73 -4.21
CA THR A 241 -1.38 5.78 -4.61
C THR A 241 -0.66 6.67 -5.61
N LEU A 242 -1.21 6.78 -6.81
CA LEU A 242 -0.69 7.63 -7.88
C LEU A 242 -1.31 9.03 -7.79
N GLY A 243 -2.62 9.09 -7.57
CA GLY A 243 -3.40 10.32 -7.45
C GLY A 243 -4.40 10.27 -6.31
N GLY A 244 -4.83 11.46 -5.87
CA GLY A 244 -5.84 11.66 -4.83
C GLY A 244 -5.35 11.42 -3.39
N THR A 245 -6.13 11.94 -2.43
CA THR A 245 -5.87 11.80 -0.98
C THR A 245 -6.97 11.04 -0.24
N MET A 246 -7.95 10.49 -0.98
CA MET A 246 -9.06 9.74 -0.42
C MET A 246 -8.84 8.25 -0.66
N PRO A 247 -8.76 7.39 0.37
CA PRO A 247 -8.61 5.96 0.12
C PRO A 247 -9.88 5.43 -0.56
N ILE A 248 -9.72 4.49 -1.50
CA ILE A 248 -10.86 3.83 -2.15
C ILE A 248 -11.62 3.01 -1.10
N ASN A 249 -12.91 3.27 -0.95
CA ASN A 249 -13.78 2.58 0.01
C ASN A 249 -14.68 1.55 -0.69
N LEU A 250 -14.64 0.32 -0.22
CA LEU A 250 -15.35 -0.84 -0.75
C LEU A 250 -16.41 -1.27 0.25
N VAL A 251 -17.68 -1.06 -0.11
CA VAL A 251 -18.84 -1.42 0.71
C VAL A 251 -19.32 -2.82 0.35
N PHE A 252 -19.51 -3.69 1.35
CA PHE A 252 -20.01 -5.05 1.13
C PHE A 252 -21.51 -5.05 0.80
N GLN A 253 -21.94 -5.88 -0.17
CA GLN A 253 -23.35 -6.00 -0.58
C GLN A 253 -24.24 -6.63 0.51
N ASP A 254 -23.76 -7.66 1.21
CA ASP A 254 -24.54 -8.41 2.22
C ASP A 254 -25.04 -7.50 3.37
N THR A 255 -24.33 -6.40 3.65
CA THR A 255 -24.68 -5.39 4.65
C THR A 255 -25.63 -4.31 4.14
N ALA A 256 -25.77 -4.11 2.83
CA ALA A 256 -26.63 -3.07 2.27
C ALA A 256 -28.11 -3.51 2.18
N SER A 257 -28.37 -4.82 2.11
CA SER A 257 -29.73 -5.38 1.96
C SER A 257 -30.34 -5.91 3.26
N SER A 258 -29.56 -6.03 4.34
CA SER A 258 -30.03 -6.51 5.66
C SER A 258 -30.11 -5.37 6.67
N ALA A 259 -30.89 -4.33 6.37
CA ALA A 259 -31.32 -3.35 7.35
C ALA A 259 -32.52 -3.88 8.17
N THR A 260 -32.44 -5.10 8.69
CA THR A 260 -33.39 -5.66 9.66
C THR A 260 -32.73 -6.81 10.44
N PHE A 261 -32.32 -6.49 11.67
CA PHE A 261 -32.06 -7.36 12.84
C PHE A 261 -31.09 -8.55 12.72
N SER A 262 -29.94 -8.45 13.38
CA SER A 262 -29.73 -9.04 14.73
C SER A 262 -28.26 -9.00 15.12
N SER A 263 -27.99 -8.17 16.13
CA SER A 263 -26.76 -8.16 16.91
C SER A 263 -26.62 -9.49 17.66
N SER A 264 -25.91 -10.45 17.07
CA SER A 264 -25.31 -11.59 17.77
C SER A 264 -24.55 -12.46 16.75
N ARG A 265 -23.46 -11.93 16.18
CA ARG A 265 -22.34 -12.79 15.79
C ARG A 265 -21.14 -12.28 16.55
N ILE A 266 -20.77 -13.07 17.55
CA ILE A 266 -19.53 -12.95 18.31
C ILE A 266 -18.42 -12.68 17.28
N PRO A 267 -17.64 -11.58 17.40
CA PRO A 267 -16.52 -11.35 16.51
C PRO A 267 -15.62 -12.57 16.59
N ALA A 268 -15.22 -13.11 15.44
CA ALA A 268 -14.12 -14.05 15.41
C ALA A 268 -12.99 -13.43 16.24
N ARG A 269 -12.60 -14.11 17.32
CA ARG A 269 -11.51 -13.67 18.20
C ARG A 269 -10.30 -13.35 17.33
N VAL A 270 -10.10 -12.07 17.04
CA VAL A 270 -8.81 -11.56 16.58
C VAL A 270 -7.87 -11.87 17.73
N SER A 271 -6.95 -12.81 17.51
CA SER A 271 -5.98 -13.19 18.54
C SER A 271 -5.30 -11.92 19.06
N PRO A 272 -5.32 -11.68 20.39
CA PRO A 272 -4.74 -10.49 20.97
C PRO A 272 -3.25 -10.75 21.18
N HIS A 273 -2.45 -10.84 20.11
CA HIS A 273 -1.00 -10.89 20.25
C HIS A 273 -0.29 -10.44 18.97
N LEU A 274 -0.02 -9.15 18.91
CA LEU A 274 1.32 -8.55 18.84
C LEU A 274 1.08 -7.06 18.62
N SER A 275 1.84 -6.22 19.31
CA SER A 275 1.81 -4.76 19.19
C SER A 275 2.35 -4.37 17.80
N ALA A 276 1.53 -4.61 16.77
CA ALA A 276 1.88 -4.82 15.35
C ALA A 276 2.35 -3.55 14.64
N LYS A 277 3.51 -3.04 15.05
CA LYS A 277 4.32 -2.18 14.18
C LYS A 277 5.05 -3.15 13.26
N ASP A 278 4.53 -3.29 12.05
CA ASP A 278 5.03 -4.25 11.07
C ASP A 278 6.08 -3.60 10.14
N LEU A 279 6.19 -2.27 10.15
CA LEU A 279 7.03 -1.52 9.24
C LEU A 279 7.95 -0.53 9.95
N LEU A 280 9.21 -0.51 9.50
CA LEU A 280 10.17 0.56 9.74
C LEU A 280 10.36 1.37 8.49
N VAL A 281 10.25 2.69 8.65
CA VAL A 281 10.27 3.62 7.52
C VAL A 281 11.05 4.87 7.86
N ARG A 282 11.62 5.50 6.84
CA ARG A 282 12.37 6.74 6.95
C ARG A 282 11.53 7.91 6.42
N LEU A 283 11.58 9.01 7.17
CA LEU A 283 11.04 10.31 6.78
C LEU A 283 12.07 11.41 7.08
N THR A 284 12.30 12.32 6.13
CA THR A 284 13.19 13.47 6.32
C THR A 284 12.39 14.77 6.27
N LEU A 285 12.49 15.58 7.33
CA LEU A 285 11.81 16.87 7.46
C LEU A 285 12.80 18.01 7.55
N HIS A 286 12.54 19.11 6.84
CA HIS A 286 13.35 20.32 6.90
C HIS A 286 13.04 21.12 8.18
N GLY A 287 14.09 21.56 8.86
CA GLY A 287 14.04 22.56 9.92
C GLY A 287 15.04 22.26 11.05
N GLU A 288 15.00 23.07 12.10
CA GLU A 288 15.90 22.93 13.26
C GLU A 288 15.54 21.68 14.10
N GLY A 289 16.57 20.96 14.58
CA GLY A 289 16.44 19.64 15.19
C GLY A 289 15.36 19.53 16.27
N ARG A 290 15.45 20.39 17.29
CA ARG A 290 14.56 20.35 18.47
C ARG A 290 13.15 20.80 18.12
N GLU A 291 12.99 21.90 17.40
CA GLU A 291 11.69 22.47 17.05
C GLU A 291 10.88 21.49 16.18
N VAL A 292 11.49 20.97 15.11
CA VAL A 292 10.83 20.02 14.19
C VAL A 292 10.46 18.74 14.92
N THR A 293 11.33 18.23 15.79
CA THR A 293 11.07 16.99 16.53
C THR A 293 9.87 17.11 17.47
N GLU A 294 9.78 18.19 18.25
CA GLU A 294 8.64 18.38 19.16
C GLU A 294 7.34 18.65 18.42
N ALA A 295 7.38 19.47 17.37
CA ALA A 295 6.22 19.74 16.54
C ALA A 295 5.72 18.47 15.82
N PHE A 296 6.64 17.63 15.33
CA PHE A 296 6.29 16.37 14.68
C PHE A 296 5.76 15.32 15.67
N LYS A 297 6.31 15.24 16.89
CA LYS A 297 5.73 14.44 17.98
C LYS A 297 4.30 14.85 18.29
N SER A 298 4.01 16.14 18.33
CA SER A 298 2.65 16.64 18.52
C SER A 298 1.74 16.20 17.38
N LEU A 299 2.16 16.39 16.13
CA LEU A 299 1.41 15.97 14.94
C LEU A 299 1.01 14.49 15.00
N ILE A 300 1.96 13.60 15.31
CA ILE A 300 1.71 12.15 15.35
C ILE A 300 0.68 11.79 16.44
N LYS A 301 0.68 12.50 17.58
CA LYS A 301 -0.30 12.28 18.65
C LYS A 301 -1.72 12.64 18.22
N ASP A 302 -1.87 13.66 17.40
CA ASP A 302 -3.15 14.18 16.92
C ASP A 302 -3.77 13.33 15.79
N LEU A 303 -2.97 12.46 15.15
CA LEU A 303 -3.45 11.58 14.08
C LEU A 303 -4.38 10.46 14.60
N PRO A 304 -5.37 10.04 13.78
CA PRO A 304 -6.26 8.94 14.14
C PRO A 304 -5.48 7.63 14.29
N THR A 305 -6.01 6.68 15.07
CA THR A 305 -5.37 5.39 15.35
C THR A 305 -4.93 4.64 14.10
N SER A 306 -5.69 4.73 13.00
CA SER A 306 -5.37 4.11 11.70
C SER A 306 -4.14 4.70 11.00
N MET A 307 -3.70 5.89 11.39
CA MET A 307 -2.55 6.61 10.81
C MET A 307 -1.42 6.81 11.82
N LYS A 308 -1.53 6.23 13.03
CA LYS A 308 -0.51 6.42 14.06
C LYS A 308 0.83 5.81 13.64
N ALA A 309 1.88 6.56 13.93
CA ALA A 309 3.26 6.14 13.84
C ALA A 309 3.92 6.26 15.22
N GLU A 310 5.03 5.56 15.43
CA GLU A 310 5.93 5.77 16.57
C GLU A 310 7.28 6.25 16.07
N ILE A 311 7.83 7.27 16.72
CA ILE A 311 9.22 7.67 16.46
C ILE A 311 10.12 6.67 17.20
N MET A 312 10.76 5.81 16.43
CA MET A 312 11.75 4.85 16.94
C MET A 312 13.06 5.55 17.23
N ASP A 313 13.44 6.50 16.35
CA ASP A 313 14.66 7.27 16.46
C ASP A 313 14.59 8.55 15.62
N ALA A 314 15.45 9.52 15.94
CA ALA A 314 15.56 10.78 15.21
C ALA A 314 17.00 11.29 15.22
N TYR A 315 17.48 11.74 14.07
CA TYR A 315 18.85 12.19 13.88
C TYR A 315 18.84 13.56 13.20
N GLU A 316 19.55 14.50 13.82
CA GLU A 316 19.78 15.82 13.23
C GLU A 316 20.80 15.71 12.08
N THR A 317 20.56 16.50 11.04
CA THR A 317 21.43 16.67 9.86
C THR A 317 21.52 18.16 9.58
N ASP A 318 22.43 18.60 8.70
CA ASP A 318 22.76 20.02 8.48
C ASP A 318 21.56 20.98 8.45
N GLN A 319 20.47 20.61 7.78
CA GLN A 319 19.26 21.44 7.65
C GLN A 319 17.95 20.65 7.82
N SER A 320 18.02 19.43 8.34
CA SER A 320 16.86 18.54 8.44
C SER A 320 16.94 17.59 9.62
N VAL A 321 15.81 16.98 9.95
CA VAL A 321 15.72 15.88 10.87
C VAL A 321 15.30 14.64 10.10
N PHE A 322 16.09 13.59 10.24
CA PHE A 322 15.78 12.27 9.75
C PHE A 322 15.09 11.48 10.86
N PHE A 323 13.94 10.89 10.58
CA PHE A 323 13.16 10.08 11.51
C PHE A 323 13.11 8.62 11.06
N ILE A 324 13.29 7.71 12.01
CA ILE A 324 12.92 6.30 11.88
C ILE A 324 11.56 6.11 12.53
N LEU A 325 10.58 5.66 11.75
CA LEU A 325 9.21 5.49 12.22
C LEU A 325 8.80 4.02 12.20
N GLY A 326 8.14 3.59 13.28
CA GLY A 326 7.44 2.32 13.38
C GLY A 326 5.95 2.52 13.11
N MET A 327 5.36 1.80 12.16
CA MET A 327 3.93 1.95 11.82
C MET A 327 3.32 0.63 11.30
N THR A 328 2.00 0.61 11.14
CA THR A 328 1.29 -0.52 10.52
C THR A 328 1.29 -0.37 9.00
N TRP A 329 0.95 -1.44 8.28
CA TRP A 329 0.79 -1.40 6.82
C TRP A 329 -0.32 -0.44 6.37
N LYS A 330 -1.40 -0.34 7.14
CA LYS A 330 -2.47 0.64 6.88
C LYS A 330 -1.99 2.07 7.05
N ALA A 331 -1.29 2.38 8.14
CA ALA A 331 -0.75 3.72 8.36
C ALA A 331 0.23 4.11 7.24
N TRP A 332 1.11 3.19 6.84
CA TRP A 332 1.99 3.37 5.69
C TRP A 332 1.23 3.68 4.40
N ALA A 333 0.21 2.87 4.08
CA ALA A 333 -0.60 3.07 2.87
C ALA A 333 -1.28 4.45 2.84
N LEU A 334 -1.77 4.92 3.99
CA LEU A 334 -2.41 6.23 4.12
C LEU A 334 -1.41 7.39 4.03
N TRP A 335 -0.25 7.29 4.68
CA TRP A 335 0.78 8.33 4.60
C TRP A 335 1.35 8.45 3.19
N THR A 336 1.58 7.32 2.52
CA THR A 336 2.15 7.29 1.16
C THR A 336 1.26 7.91 0.07
N MET A 337 0.02 8.26 0.41
CA MET A 337 -0.86 9.08 -0.44
C MET A 337 -0.36 10.52 -0.60
N VAL A 338 0.32 11.07 0.41
CA VAL A 338 0.72 12.48 0.45
C VAL A 338 2.21 12.70 0.67
N VAL A 339 2.93 11.70 1.18
CA VAL A 339 4.36 11.79 1.47
C VAL A 339 5.11 10.59 0.89
N ASP A 340 6.26 10.88 0.27
CA ASP A 340 7.21 9.84 -0.11
C ASP A 340 7.93 9.37 1.16
N LEU A 341 7.77 8.09 1.49
CA LEU A 341 8.45 7.46 2.61
C LEU A 341 9.38 6.38 2.07
N ASP A 342 10.56 6.24 2.67
CA ASP A 342 11.48 5.18 2.29
C ASP A 342 11.28 3.98 3.21
N HIS A 343 10.95 2.83 2.61
CA HIS A 343 10.79 1.59 3.35
C HIS A 343 12.18 1.08 3.79
N ILE A 344 12.38 0.93 5.10
CA ILE A 344 13.63 0.40 5.67
C ILE A 344 13.54 -1.11 5.79
N GLY A 345 12.44 -1.61 6.35
CA GLY A 345 12.29 -3.03 6.61
C GLY A 345 11.03 -3.36 7.39
N VAL A 346 10.85 -4.64 7.65
CA VAL A 346 9.69 -5.18 8.36
C VAL A 346 10.12 -5.73 9.70
N THR A 347 9.42 -5.32 10.73
CA THR A 347 9.64 -5.75 12.10
C THR A 347 8.82 -7.00 12.38
N LEU A 348 9.49 -8.06 12.87
CA LEU A 348 8.86 -9.33 13.25
C LEU A 348 8.63 -9.45 14.76
N GLY A 349 9.05 -8.45 15.52
CA GLY A 349 9.06 -8.47 16.98
C GLY A 349 9.64 -7.17 17.54
N PRO A 350 9.79 -7.09 18.87
CA PRO A 350 10.36 -5.92 19.53
C PRO A 350 11.82 -5.70 19.12
N SER A 351 12.31 -4.48 19.37
CA SER A 351 13.73 -4.16 19.20
C SER A 351 14.61 -5.15 19.97
N LEU A 352 15.60 -5.72 19.29
CA LEU A 352 16.60 -6.59 19.92
C LEU A 352 17.55 -5.81 20.83
N ILE A 353 17.66 -4.50 20.63
CA ILE A 353 18.38 -3.59 21.52
C ILE A 353 17.38 -3.08 22.54
N HIS A 354 17.50 -3.51 23.80
CA HIS A 354 16.74 -2.95 24.91
C HIS A 354 17.07 -1.47 25.05
N LYS A 355 16.10 -0.60 24.75
CA LYS A 355 16.11 0.74 25.33
C LYS A 355 15.73 0.55 26.80
N GLY A 356 16.70 0.76 27.70
CA GLY A 356 16.50 0.61 29.14
C GLY A 356 15.27 1.40 29.62
N PRO A 357 14.64 0.97 30.73
CA PRO A 357 13.46 1.67 31.24
C PRO A 357 13.79 3.14 31.51
N ALA A 358 12.93 4.03 31.01
CA ALA A 358 12.92 5.44 31.38
C ALA A 358 12.97 5.55 32.90
N GLU A 359 13.81 6.46 33.41
CA GLU A 359 14.00 6.74 34.83
C GLU A 359 12.66 6.70 35.58
N VAL A 360 12.52 5.70 36.45
CA VAL A 360 11.50 5.69 37.48
C VAL A 360 11.78 6.91 38.35
N GLN A 361 10.88 7.91 38.31
CA GLN A 361 10.85 8.97 39.30
C GLN A 361 10.89 8.31 40.68
N GLN A 362 12.00 8.53 41.40
CA GLN A 362 12.05 8.24 42.82
C GLN A 362 10.98 9.10 43.48
N VAL A 363 9.87 8.47 43.84
CA VAL A 363 8.92 9.01 44.80
C VAL A 363 9.67 9.04 46.13
N GLY A 364 10.23 10.20 46.46
CA GLY A 364 10.75 10.47 47.79
C GLY A 364 9.59 10.43 48.78
N GLU A 365 9.46 9.32 49.50
CA GLU A 365 8.61 9.20 50.68
C GLU A 365 9.14 10.16 51.76
N ASN A 366 8.57 11.36 51.82
CA ASN A 366 8.65 12.20 53.01
C ASN A 366 7.65 11.66 54.04
N LEU A 367 8.12 10.81 54.94
CA LEU A 367 7.42 10.44 56.17
C LEU A 367 7.50 11.59 57.19
N PRO A 368 6.38 12.01 57.81
CA PRO A 368 6.42 12.99 58.90
C PRO A 368 6.79 12.31 60.22
N PHE A 369 7.79 12.89 60.90
CA PHE A 369 8.10 12.61 62.30
C PHE A 369 6.88 12.93 63.18
N CYS A 370 6.26 11.90 63.76
CA CYS A 370 5.32 12.05 64.86
C CYS A 370 6.07 11.71 66.17
N GLY A 371 6.45 12.74 66.91
CA GLY A 371 6.84 12.60 68.31
C GLY A 371 5.62 12.76 69.21
N LYS A 372 5.48 11.89 70.22
CA LYS A 372 5.18 12.20 71.64
C LYS A 372 4.80 10.96 72.45
N GLY A 373 5.27 10.93 73.70
CA GLY A 373 4.74 10.13 74.82
C GLY A 373 5.85 9.41 75.59
N LYS A 374 6.54 10.05 76.57
CA LYS A 374 6.20 10.07 78.01
C LYS A 374 5.90 8.70 78.61
N GLY A 375 6.83 8.25 79.45
CA GLY A 375 6.78 7.11 80.36
C GLY A 375 8.11 7.04 81.08
#